data_AF-A0A9E3TQI0-F1
#
_entry.id   AF-A0A9E3TQI0-F1
#
_cell.length_a   1.000
_cell.length_b   1.000
_cell.length_c   1.000
_cell.angle_alpha   90.00
_cell.angle_beta   90.00
_cell.angle_gamma   90.00
#
_symmetry.space_group_name_H-M   'P 1'
#
loop_
_entity.id
_entity.type
_entity.pdbx_description
1 polymer ?
#
loop_
_entity_poly.entity_id
_entity_poly.type
_entity_poly.pdbx_seq_one_letter_code
_entity_poly.pdbx_strand_id
1 'polypeptide(L)' 'MIAADEALALARTVHELYAAKGKKVVYVNMKKEQLDDEALAKLIVGPSGNLRAPTLRKGKTLVVGFNQETYEAIFG' A
#
# COMPACT_ATOMS: atom_id res chain seq x y z
N MET A 1 -5.32 -11.71 9.97
CA MET A 1 -4.17 -11.25 9.16
C MET A 1 -4.56 -11.40 7.71
N ILE A 2 -4.27 -10.42 6.85
CA ILE A 2 -4.59 -10.49 5.41
C ILE A 2 -3.39 -11.14 4.71
N ALA A 3 -3.64 -12.26 4.01
CA ALA A 3 -2.62 -12.99 3.25
C ALA A 3 -2.13 -12.19 2.03
N ALA A 4 -1.00 -12.58 1.45
CA ALA A 4 -0.41 -11.89 0.31
C ALA A 4 -1.37 -11.78 -0.90
N ASP A 5 -2.05 -12.87 -1.27
CA ASP A 5 -3.00 -12.89 -2.39
C ASP A 5 -4.19 -11.93 -2.17
N GLU A 6 -4.75 -11.94 -0.96
CA GLU A 6 -5.83 -11.02 -0.58
C GLU A 6 -5.34 -9.55 -0.55
N ALA A 7 -4.11 -9.31 -0.11
CA ALA A 7 -3.50 -7.99 -0.11
C ALA A 7 -3.33 -7.45 -1.54
N LEU A 8 -2.89 -8.30 -2.47
CA LEU A 8 -2.77 -7.97 -3.89
C LEU A 8 -4.14 -7.66 -4.49
N ALA A 9 -5.15 -8.51 -4.23
CA ALA A 9 -6.51 -8.27 -4.68
C ALA A 9 -7.03 -6.92 -4.16
N LEU A 10 -6.83 -6.61 -2.87
CA LEU A 10 -7.19 -5.33 -2.28
C LEU A 10 -6.49 -4.15 -2.97
N ALA A 11 -5.18 -4.24 -3.19
CA ALA A 11 -4.39 -3.20 -3.83
C ALA A 11 -4.82 -2.96 -5.29
N ARG A 12 -5.29 -3.99 -6.01
CA ARG A 12 -5.86 -3.83 -7.37
C ARG A 12 -7.21 -3.11 -7.39
N THR A 13 -7.92 -3.01 -6.27
CA THR A 13 -9.22 -2.30 -6.20
C THR A 13 -9.11 -0.78 -6.00
N VAL A 14 -7.91 -0.29 -5.70
CA VAL A 14 -7.63 1.12 -5.40
C VAL A 14 -6.93 1.81 -6.57
N HIS A 15 -7.00 3.13 -6.60
CA HIS A 15 -6.40 3.96 -7.65
C HIS A 15 -5.04 4.52 -7.26
N GLU A 16 -4.83 4.68 -5.96
CA GLU A 16 -3.64 5.27 -5.39
C GLU A 16 -3.15 4.39 -4.25
N LEU A 17 -1.87 4.07 -4.30
CA LEU A 17 -1.21 3.25 -3.29
C LEU A 17 -0.01 4.02 -2.74
N TYR A 18 0.03 4.15 -1.42
CA TYR A 18 1.15 4.72 -0.69
C TYR A 18 1.75 3.63 0.19
N ALA A 19 2.96 3.18 -0.14
CA ALA A 19 3.70 2.20 0.64
C ALA A 19 4.84 2.87 1.41
N ALA A 20 4.71 2.96 2.72
CA ALA A 20 5.70 3.51 3.63
C ALA A 20 6.56 2.39 4.27
N LYS A 21 7.88 2.53 4.14
CA LYS A 21 8.88 1.69 4.80
C LYS A 21 9.84 2.58 5.59
N GLY A 22 9.45 2.90 6.82
CA GLY A 22 10.18 3.83 7.67
C GLY A 22 10.16 5.24 7.08
N LYS A 23 11.34 5.79 6.75
CA LYS A 23 11.45 7.13 6.15
C LYS A 23 11.16 7.17 4.65
N LYS A 24 11.14 6.02 3.96
CA LYS A 24 10.88 5.96 2.52
C LYS A 24 9.40 5.75 2.27
N VAL A 25 8.83 6.57 1.39
CA VAL A 25 7.46 6.41 0.90
C VAL A 25 7.52 6.19 -0.61
N VAL A 26 6.80 5.19 -1.09
CA VAL A 26 6.60 4.94 -2.51
C VAL A 26 5.14 5.22 -2.82
N TYR A 27 4.90 6.18 -3.70
CA TYR A 27 3.59 6.41 -4.29
C TYR A 27 3.50 5.67 -5.62
N VAL A 28 2.38 5.02 -5.83
CA VAL A 28 2.04 4.34 -7.07
C VAL A 28 0.66 4.78 -7.51
N ASN A 29 0.56 5.23 -8.76
CA ASN A 29 -0.72 5.46 -9.40
C ASN A 29 -1.20 4.17 -10.08
N MET A 30 -2.05 3.40 -9.40
CA MET A 30 -2.55 2.09 -9.87
C MET A 30 -3.32 2.15 -11.20
N LYS A 31 -3.75 3.33 -11.66
CA LYS A 31 -4.40 3.49 -12.97
C LYS A 31 -3.40 3.65 -14.12
N LYS A 32 -2.26 4.26 -13.84
CA LYS A 32 -1.25 4.59 -14.86
C LYS A 32 -0.10 3.60 -14.87
N GLU A 33 0.29 3.13 -13.69
CA GLU A 33 1.42 2.22 -13.50
C GLU A 33 0.90 0.79 -13.38
N GLN A 34 1.32 -0.04 -14.34
CA GLN A 34 1.10 -1.49 -14.26
C GLN A 34 2.30 -2.11 -13.57
N LEU A 35 2.20 -2.26 -12.25
CA LEU A 35 3.11 -3.15 -11.52
C LEU A 35 2.62 -4.59 -11.68
N ASP A 36 3.55 -5.51 -11.85
CA ASP A 36 3.35 -6.94 -11.68
C ASP A 36 3.10 -7.28 -10.20
N ASP A 37 2.55 -8.47 -9.95
CA ASP A 37 2.16 -8.88 -8.61
C ASP A 37 3.37 -9.04 -7.67
N GLU A 38 4.56 -9.40 -8.18
CA GLU A 38 5.76 -9.47 -7.35
C GLU A 38 6.23 -8.09 -6.90
N ALA A 39 6.25 -7.12 -7.82
CA ALA A 39 6.61 -5.74 -7.47
C ALA A 39 5.60 -5.13 -6.50
N LEU A 40 4.30 -5.37 -6.71
CA LEU A 40 3.24 -4.91 -5.81
C LEU A 40 3.35 -5.57 -4.43
N ALA A 41 3.59 -6.88 -4.37
CA ALA A 41 3.78 -7.61 -3.13
C ALA A 41 4.99 -7.07 -2.34
N LYS A 42 6.11 -6.76 -2.99
CA LYS A 42 7.30 -6.18 -2.32
C LYS A 42 6.99 -4.85 -1.63
N LEU A 43 6.03 -4.08 -2.14
CA LEU A 43 5.60 -2.82 -1.56
C LEU A 43 4.68 -3.03 -0.36
N ILE A 44 3.67 -3.90 -0.49
CA ILE A 44 2.57 -4.00 0.49
C ILE A 44 2.70 -5.16 1.48
N VAL A 45 3.50 -6.17 1.18
CA VAL A 45 3.69 -7.36 2.04
C VAL A 45 4.85 -7.15 3.00
N GLY A 46 4.62 -7.53 4.25
CA GLY A 46 5.57 -7.47 5.35
C GLY A 46 6.56 -8.65 5.38
N PRO A 47 7.58 -8.62 6.26
CA PRO A 47 8.52 -9.73 6.44
C PRO A 47 7.83 -11.05 6.85
N SER A 48 6.64 -10.96 7.44
CA SER A 48 5.83 -12.10 7.87
C SER A 48 5.01 -12.74 6.75
N GLY A 49 5.11 -12.26 5.51
CA GLY A 49 4.34 -12.78 4.37
C GLY A 49 2.88 -12.31 4.30
N ASN A 50 2.46 -11.46 5.24
CA ASN A 50 1.11 -10.87 5.29
C ASN A 50 1.13 -9.38 4.93
N LEU A 51 -0.04 -8.79 4.66
CA LEU A 51 -0.21 -7.35 4.47
C LEU A 51 0.49 -6.57 5.60
N ARG A 52 1.36 -5.64 5.22
CA ARG A 52 2.12 -4.82 6.16
C ARG A 52 1.18 -3.88 6.91
N ALA A 53 1.21 -3.98 8.24
CA ALA A 53 0.55 -3.03 9.11
C ALA A 53 1.47 -1.82 9.42
N PRO A 54 0.90 -0.66 9.79
CA PRO A 54 -0.53 -0.32 9.74
C PRO A 54 -1.04 -0.19 8.31
N THR A 55 -2.33 -0.44 8.06
CA THR A 55 -2.96 -0.23 6.75
C THR A 55 -4.21 0.62 6.92
N LEU A 56 -4.36 1.66 6.11
CA LEU A 56 -5.57 2.47 6.05
C LEU A 56 -6.07 2.58 4.62
N ARG A 57 -7.38 2.66 4.48
CA ARG A 57 -8.04 2.90 3.20
C ARG A 57 -8.99 4.08 3.34
N LYS A 58 -8.83 5.09 2.47
CA LYS A 58 -9.75 6.22 2.32
C LYS A 58 -10.32 6.19 0.90
N GLY A 59 -11.55 5.69 0.76
CA GLY A 59 -12.18 5.51 -0.55
C GLY A 59 -11.38 4.60 -1.50
N LYS A 60 -10.74 5.19 -2.51
CA LYS A 60 -9.90 4.52 -3.53
C LYS A 60 -8.40 4.75 -3.32
N THR A 61 -8.00 5.22 -2.14
CA THR A 61 -6.60 5.38 -1.74
C THR A 61 -6.26 4.38 -0.66
N LEU A 62 -5.19 3.61 -0.85
CA LEU A 62 -4.66 2.65 0.12
C LEU A 62 -3.31 3.14 0.64
N VAL A 63 -3.15 3.18 1.96
CA VAL A 63 -1.89 3.52 2.64
C VAL A 63 -1.44 2.30 3.43
N VAL A 64 -0.25 1.82 3.13
CA VAL A 64 0.38 0.65 3.75
C VAL A 64 1.66 1.09 4.45
N GLY A 65 1.78 0.80 5.74
CA GLY A 65 2.81 1.36 6.61
C GLY A 65 2.45 2.74 7.14
N PHE A 66 3.33 3.30 7.98
CA PHE A 66 3.16 4.61 8.59
C PHE A 66 4.22 5.59 8.11
N ASN A 67 3.78 6.78 7.69
CA ASN A 67 4.61 7.95 7.49
C ASN A 67 3.78 9.18 7.83
N GLN A 68 4.29 10.04 8.73
CA GLN A 68 3.54 11.16 9.27
C GLN A 68 3.08 12.14 8.17
N GLU A 69 3.99 12.57 7.29
CA GLU A 69 3.68 13.53 6.22
C GLU A 69 2.63 12.96 5.24
N THR A 70 2.73 11.68 4.89
CA THR A 70 1.72 11.00 4.06
C THR A 70 0.37 10.96 4.75
N TYR A 71 0.35 10.72 6.06
CA TYR A 71 -0.90 10.67 6.83
C TYR A 71 -1.53 12.05 6.93
N GLU A 72 -0.75 13.09 7.22
CA GLU A 72 -1.23 14.48 7.26
C GLU A 72 -1.75 14.93 5.89
N ALA A 73 -1.06 14.59 4.78
CA ALA A 73 -1.51 14.96 3.44
C ALA A 73 -2.82 14.26 3.01
N ILE A 74 -3.06 13.03 3.47
CA ILE A 74 -4.22 12.23 3.06
C ILE A 74 -5.40 12.37 4.05
N PHE A 75 -5.11 12.48 5.34
CA PHE A 75 -6.09 12.42 6.43
C PHE A 75 -6.15 13.66 7.32
N GLY A 76 -5.17 14.58 7.22
CA GLY A 76 -5.21 15.88 7.89
C GLY A 76 -6.19 16.86 7.27
#